data_AF-A0A931LVG7-F1
#
_entry.id   AF-A0A931LVG7-F1
#
_cell.length_a   1.000
_cell.length_b   1.000
_cell.length_c   1.000
_cell.angle_alpha   90.00
_cell.angle_beta   90.00
_cell.angle_gamma   90.00
#
_symmetry.space_group_name_H-M   'P 1'
#
loop_
_entity.id
_entity.type
_entity.pdbx_description
1 polymer ?
#
loop_
_entity_poly.entity_id
_entity_poly.type
_entity_poly.pdbx_seq_one_letter_code
_entity_poly.pdbx_strand_id
1 'polypeptide(L)'
;MPADLRQALAAAPLAEAAWRDLTPISRRDFMSWINEAKQAETRSRRIERCCENLAAGKRRPCCYAVVPMDLYKALGAAPVIDGKGAKAQWSDLTANEKRDFSDWVEAAKERETRKGRIEEACAMLAAGKRSP
;
A
#
# COMPACT_ATOMS: atom_id res chain seq x y z
N MET A 1 6.60 6.82 -12.58
CA MET A 1 7.83 6.15 -12.08
C MET A 1 8.91 7.19 -11.84
N PRO A 2 9.54 7.21 -10.65
CA PRO A 2 10.67 8.09 -10.32
C PRO A 2 11.86 7.94 -11.28
N ALA A 3 12.62 9.03 -11.49
CA ALA A 3 13.73 9.06 -12.45
C ALA A 3 14.91 8.17 -12.03
N ASP A 4 15.24 8.18 -10.75
CA ASP A 4 16.29 7.34 -10.14
C ASP A 4 15.98 5.84 -10.26
N LEU A 5 14.74 5.43 -10.01
CA LEU A 5 14.30 4.05 -10.23
C LEU A 5 14.40 3.66 -11.72
N ARG A 6 14.04 4.57 -12.64
CA ARG A 6 14.15 4.32 -14.08
C ARG A 6 15.61 4.08 -14.49
N GLN A 7 16.52 4.90 -14.00
CA GLN A 7 17.95 4.78 -14.28
C GLN A 7 18.51 3.46 -13.74
N ALA A 8 18.15 3.08 -12.51
CA ALA A 8 18.59 1.82 -11.92
C ALA A 8 18.06 0.59 -12.68
N LEU A 9 16.81 0.62 -13.13
CA LEU A 9 16.23 -0.46 -13.95
C LEU A 9 16.92 -0.56 -15.32
N ALA A 10 17.18 0.57 -15.98
CA ALA A 10 17.88 0.57 -17.27
C ALA A 10 19.31 -0.03 -17.17
N ALA A 11 19.94 0.05 -16.00
CA ALA A 11 21.24 -0.59 -15.74
C ALA A 11 21.14 -2.08 -15.38
N ALA A 12 19.93 -2.63 -15.19
CA ALA A 12 19.67 -4.00 -14.75
C ALA A 12 18.61 -4.70 -15.63
N PRO A 13 19.00 -5.28 -16.79
CA PRO A 13 18.07 -5.78 -17.81
C PRO A 13 17.04 -6.81 -17.30
N LEU A 14 17.47 -7.72 -16.42
CA LEU A 14 16.55 -8.71 -15.81
C LEU A 14 15.50 -8.05 -14.92
N ALA A 15 15.91 -7.06 -14.12
CA ALA A 15 15.00 -6.32 -13.27
C ALA A 15 14.06 -5.43 -14.09
N GLU A 16 14.54 -4.84 -15.20
CA GLU A 16 13.71 -4.06 -16.11
C GLU A 16 12.63 -4.90 -16.78
N ALA A 17 12.99 -6.09 -17.28
CA ALA A 17 12.04 -7.03 -17.86
C ALA A 17 10.98 -7.46 -16.83
N ALA A 18 11.41 -7.83 -15.62
CA ALA A 18 10.50 -8.16 -14.52
C ALA A 18 9.59 -6.99 -14.13
N TRP A 19 10.12 -5.75 -14.08
CA TRP A 19 9.34 -4.54 -13.83
C TRP A 19 8.25 -4.31 -14.88
N ARG A 20 8.58 -4.53 -16.16
CA ARG A 20 7.62 -4.42 -17.27
C ARG A 20 6.55 -5.51 -17.22
N ASP A 21 6.86 -6.68 -16.68
CA ASP A 21 5.88 -7.75 -16.47
C ASP A 21 4.98 -7.53 -15.23
N LEU A 22 5.41 -6.70 -14.27
CA LEU A 22 4.61 -6.43 -13.07
C LEU A 22 3.22 -5.89 -13.39
N THR A 23 2.25 -6.33 -12.57
CA THR A 23 0.91 -5.74 -12.56
C THR A 23 0.98 -4.26 -12.14
N PRO A 24 -0.02 -3.43 -12.51
CA PRO A 24 -0.06 -2.03 -12.08
C PRO A 24 0.03 -1.88 -10.55
N ILE A 25 -0.62 -2.78 -9.80
CA ILE A 25 -0.59 -2.76 -8.33
C ILE A 25 0.77 -3.13 -7.76
N SER A 26 1.46 -4.12 -8.32
CA SER A 26 2.83 -4.46 -7.93
C SER A 26 3.79 -3.29 -8.17
N ARG A 27 3.65 -2.57 -9.30
CA ARG A 27 4.45 -1.37 -9.54
C ARG A 27 4.12 -0.25 -8.56
N ARG A 28 2.84 -0.04 -8.23
CA ARG A 28 2.39 0.91 -7.19
C ARG A 28 3.05 0.58 -5.86
N ASP A 29 2.98 -0.66 -5.40
CA ASP A 29 3.55 -1.11 -4.12
C ASP A 29 5.06 -0.82 -4.04
N PHE A 30 5.84 -1.14 -5.09
CA PHE A 30 7.28 -0.81 -5.13
C PHE A 30 7.54 0.70 -5.14
N MET A 31 6.77 1.48 -5.91
CA MET A 31 6.93 2.94 -5.95
C MET A 31 6.59 3.59 -4.61
N SER A 32 5.50 3.19 -3.96
CA SER A 32 5.11 3.68 -2.63
C SER A 32 6.19 3.36 -1.61
N TRP A 33 6.66 2.10 -1.58
CA TRP A 33 7.75 1.68 -0.70
C TRP A 33 9.04 2.48 -0.95
N ILE A 34 9.43 2.77 -2.19
CA ILE A 34 10.61 3.60 -2.45
C ILE A 34 10.39 5.07 -2.02
N ASN A 35 9.18 5.61 -2.20
CA ASN A 35 8.85 7.00 -1.88
C ASN A 35 8.70 7.27 -0.39
N GLU A 36 8.36 6.27 0.42
CA GLU A 36 8.32 6.39 1.89
C GLU A 36 9.70 6.64 2.52
N ALA A 37 10.79 6.33 1.81
CA ALA A 37 12.14 6.57 2.32
C ALA A 37 12.44 8.08 2.33
N LYS A 38 12.36 8.69 3.51
CA LYS A 38 12.64 10.12 3.73
C LYS A 38 14.11 10.49 3.61
N GLN A 39 15.01 9.54 3.88
CA GLN A 39 16.45 9.74 3.77
C GLN A 39 16.95 9.26 2.40
N ALA A 40 17.80 10.06 1.76
CA ALA A 40 18.35 9.74 0.44
C ALA A 40 19.09 8.40 0.42
N GLU A 41 19.88 8.10 1.46
CA GLU A 41 20.59 6.81 1.57
C GLU A 41 19.62 5.63 1.61
N THR A 42 18.58 5.69 2.44
CA THR A 42 17.54 4.65 2.51
C THR A 42 16.81 4.49 1.19
N ARG A 43 16.57 5.59 0.47
CA ARG A 43 15.95 5.55 -0.85
C ARG A 43 16.82 4.82 -1.87
N SER A 44 18.12 5.13 -1.93
CA SER A 44 19.08 4.42 -2.79
C SER A 44 19.12 2.93 -2.50
N ARG A 45 19.22 2.55 -1.21
CA ARG A 45 19.18 1.14 -0.77
C ARG A 45 17.88 0.44 -1.16
N ARG A 46 16.72 1.12 -1.06
CA ARG A 46 15.42 0.55 -1.50
C ARG A 46 15.36 0.35 -3.02
N ILE A 47 15.97 1.24 -3.81
CA ILE A 47 16.05 1.10 -5.26
C ILE A 47 16.93 -0.10 -5.66
N GLU A 48 18.11 -0.23 -5.06
CA GLU A 48 18.99 -1.40 -5.28
C GLU A 48 18.25 -2.69 -4.92
N ARG A 49 17.63 -2.73 -3.74
CA ARG A 49 16.84 -3.87 -3.26
C ARG A 49 15.62 -4.15 -4.14
N CYS A 50 15.03 -3.13 -4.75
CA CYS A 50 13.96 -3.30 -5.74
C CYS A 50 14.49 -4.10 -6.93
N CYS A 51 15.60 -3.68 -7.53
CA CYS A 51 16.23 -4.39 -8.64
C CYS A 51 16.59 -5.84 -8.27
N GLU A 52 17.18 -6.08 -7.09
CA GLU A 52 17.47 -7.43 -6.59
C GLU A 52 16.21 -8.29 -6.45
N ASN A 53 15.15 -7.74 -5.85
CA ASN A 53 13.89 -8.45 -5.64
C ASN A 53 13.25 -8.82 -6.99
N LEU A 54 13.25 -7.90 -7.94
CA LEU A 54 12.72 -8.12 -9.29
C LEU A 54 13.52 -9.19 -10.04
N ALA A 55 14.85 -9.12 -9.99
CA ALA A 55 15.72 -10.13 -10.58
C ALA A 55 15.53 -11.52 -9.94
N ALA A 56 15.19 -11.56 -8.64
CA ALA A 56 14.82 -12.78 -7.92
C ALA A 56 13.34 -13.21 -8.14
N GLY A 57 12.60 -12.60 -9.08
CA GLY A 57 11.23 -12.96 -9.42
C GLY A 57 10.16 -12.50 -8.41
N LYS A 58 10.53 -11.67 -7.41
CA LYS A 58 9.57 -11.16 -6.42
C LYS A 58 8.75 -10.04 -7.03
N ARG A 59 7.43 -10.13 -6.87
CA ARG A 59 6.46 -9.17 -7.41
C ARG A 59 6.00 -8.10 -6.41
N ARG A 60 6.61 -8.05 -5.23
CA ARG A 60 6.33 -7.07 -4.17
C ARG A 60 7.59 -6.76 -3.34
N PRO A 61 7.71 -5.56 -2.76
CA PRO A 61 8.78 -5.23 -1.83
C PRO A 61 8.72 -6.10 -0.55
N CYS A 62 9.88 -6.39 0.05
CA CYS A 62 9.94 -7.15 1.30
C CYS A 62 9.47 -6.29 2.48
N CYS A 63 8.70 -6.89 3.39
CA CYS A 63 8.20 -6.25 4.61
C CYS A 63 7.27 -5.04 4.40
N TYR A 64 6.63 -4.92 3.25
CA TYR A 64 5.60 -3.91 2.99
C TYR A 64 4.24 -4.38 3.54
N ALA A 65 3.72 -3.67 4.54
CA ALA A 65 2.38 -3.90 5.07
C ALA A 65 1.37 -3.15 4.20
N VAL A 66 0.61 -3.88 3.40
CA VAL A 66 -0.43 -3.33 2.51
C VAL A 66 -1.57 -2.66 3.29
N VAL A 67 -1.80 -3.11 4.52
CA VAL A 67 -2.87 -2.60 5.39
C VAL A 67 -2.25 -2.27 6.73
N PRO A 68 -2.44 -1.04 7.25
CA PRO A 68 -1.99 -0.70 8.58
C PRO A 68 -2.66 -1.58 9.64
N MET A 69 -1.88 -2.06 10.60
CA MET A 69 -2.37 -3.01 11.61
C MET A 69 -3.45 -2.43 12.51
N ASP A 70 -3.40 -1.13 12.80
CA ASP A 70 -4.41 -0.40 13.57
C ASP A 70 -5.74 -0.31 12.80
N LEU A 71 -5.70 0.00 11.50
CA LEU A 71 -6.88 -0.06 10.63
C LEU A 71 -7.46 -1.48 10.60
N TYR A 72 -6.64 -2.51 10.35
CA TYR A 72 -7.12 -3.89 10.30
C TYR A 72 -7.78 -4.35 11.62
N LYS A 73 -7.21 -3.96 12.76
CA LYS A 73 -7.81 -4.22 14.08
C LYS A 73 -9.12 -3.49 14.28
N ALA A 74 -9.19 -2.20 13.92
CA ALA A 74 -10.39 -1.39 14.06
C ALA A 74 -11.56 -1.96 13.22
N LEU A 75 -11.29 -2.39 11.99
CA LEU A 75 -12.29 -3.04 11.14
C LEU A 75 -12.92 -4.27 11.81
N GLY A 76 -12.11 -5.06 12.52
CA GLY A 76 -12.59 -6.23 13.26
C GLY A 76 -13.32 -5.92 14.56
N ALA A 77 -13.08 -4.75 15.15
CA ALA A 77 -13.74 -4.29 16.37
C ALA A 77 -15.00 -3.44 16.09
N ALA A 78 -15.17 -2.96 14.85
CA ALA A 78 -16.30 -2.12 14.47
C ALA A 78 -17.65 -2.87 14.59
N PRO A 79 -18.72 -2.20 15.04
CA PRO A 79 -20.04 -2.81 15.17
C PRO A 79 -20.61 -3.18 13.79
N VAL A 80 -21.43 -4.22 13.77
CA VAL A 80 -22.23 -4.60 12.60
C VAL A 80 -23.51 -3.76 12.61
N ILE A 81 -23.78 -3.04 11.52
CA ILE A 81 -24.98 -2.21 11.35
C ILE A 81 -25.82 -2.85 10.23
N ASP A 82 -27.09 -3.15 10.49
CA ASP A 82 -28.01 -3.75 9.51
C ASP A 82 -27.48 -5.02 8.83
N GLY A 83 -26.80 -5.88 9.60
CA GLY A 83 -26.18 -7.11 9.11
C GLY A 83 -24.90 -6.90 8.28
N LYS A 84 -24.42 -5.67 8.12
CA LYS A 84 -23.20 -5.32 7.40
C LYS A 84 -22.13 -4.80 8.37
N GLY A 85 -21.02 -5.51 8.46
CA GLY A 85 -19.85 -5.10 9.24
C GLY A 85 -18.78 -4.47 8.35
N ALA A 86 -18.05 -3.49 8.86
CA ALA A 86 -16.93 -2.87 8.15
C ALA A 86 -15.90 -3.91 7.65
N LYS A 87 -15.63 -4.96 8.44
CA LYS A 87 -14.74 -6.08 8.05
C LYS A 87 -15.29 -6.94 6.92
N ALA A 88 -16.61 -7.15 6.87
CA ALA A 88 -17.25 -7.90 5.78
C ALA A 88 -17.13 -7.10 4.47
N GLN A 89 -17.50 -5.82 4.50
CA GLN A 89 -17.33 -4.93 3.35
C GLN A 89 -15.86 -4.84 2.91
N TRP A 90 -14.93 -4.68 3.86
CA TRP A 90 -13.51 -4.68 3.58
C TRP A 90 -13.06 -5.93 2.83
N SER A 91 -13.60 -7.10 3.19
CA SER A 91 -13.22 -8.36 2.53
C SER A 91 -13.62 -8.38 1.05
N ASP A 92 -14.77 -7.77 0.71
CA ASP A 92 -15.30 -7.64 -0.66
C ASP A 92 -14.61 -6.56 -1.52
N LEU A 93 -13.82 -5.68 -0.89
CA LEU A 93 -13.05 -4.69 -1.65
C LEU A 93 -11.98 -5.34 -2.52
N THR A 94 -11.81 -4.77 -3.71
CA THR A 94 -10.70 -5.05 -4.62
C THR A 94 -9.38 -4.65 -3.97
N ALA A 95 -8.29 -5.16 -4.53
CA ALA A 95 -6.95 -4.86 -4.06
C ALA A 95 -6.67 -3.34 -4.07
N ASN A 96 -7.10 -2.61 -5.11
CA ASN A 96 -6.91 -1.16 -5.22
C ASN A 96 -7.74 -0.39 -4.19
N GLU A 97 -9.02 -0.71 -4.03
CA GLU A 97 -9.90 -0.07 -3.04
C GLU A 97 -9.33 -0.21 -1.62
N LYS A 98 -8.78 -1.38 -1.26
CA LYS A 98 -8.07 -1.59 0.01
C LYS A 98 -6.84 -0.67 0.17
N ARG A 99 -6.09 -0.42 -0.91
CA ARG A 99 -4.95 0.51 -0.88
C ARG A 99 -5.41 1.94 -0.75
N ASP A 100 -6.50 2.33 -1.41
CA ASP A 100 -6.97 3.72 -1.37
C ASP A 100 -7.42 4.13 0.05
N PHE A 101 -8.11 3.24 0.78
CA PHE A 101 -8.37 3.44 2.20
C PHE A 101 -7.08 3.47 3.05
N SER A 102 -6.15 2.56 2.79
CA SER A 102 -4.89 2.47 3.55
C SER A 102 -4.04 3.73 3.36
N ASP A 103 -3.83 4.15 2.11
CA ASP A 103 -3.10 5.36 1.73
C ASP A 103 -3.77 6.62 2.32
N TRP A 104 -5.10 6.69 2.28
CA TRP A 104 -5.84 7.81 2.89
C TRP A 104 -5.66 7.87 4.40
N VAL A 105 -5.70 6.74 5.10
CA VAL A 105 -5.42 6.68 6.55
C VAL A 105 -3.95 7.05 6.84
N GLU A 106 -3.00 6.58 6.04
CA GLU A 106 -1.56 6.85 6.21
C GLU A 106 -1.14 8.26 5.82
N ALA A 107 -1.90 8.94 4.96
CA ALA A 107 -1.69 10.34 4.65
C ALA A 107 -1.88 11.25 5.88
N ALA A 108 -2.60 10.80 6.92
CA ALA A 108 -2.70 11.51 8.20
C ALA A 108 -1.47 11.21 9.07
N LYS A 109 -0.55 12.18 9.14
CA LYS A 109 0.71 12.06 9.90
C LYS A 109 0.51 12.24 11.41
N GLU A 110 -0.51 13.01 11.80
CA GLU A 110 -0.84 13.27 13.21
C GLU A 110 -1.67 12.12 13.78
N ARG A 111 -1.38 11.73 15.02
CA ARG A 111 -1.98 10.56 15.67
C ARG A 111 -3.50 10.66 15.80
N GLU A 112 -4.02 11.80 16.25
CA GLU A 112 -5.46 12.00 16.42
C GLU A 112 -6.19 12.05 15.09
N THR A 113 -5.66 12.78 14.11
CA THR A 113 -6.20 12.83 12.75
C THR A 113 -6.23 11.44 12.11
N ARG A 114 -5.18 10.64 12.31
CA ARG A 114 -5.12 9.24 11.84
C ARG A 114 -6.20 8.39 12.51
N LYS A 115 -6.35 8.50 13.83
CA LYS A 115 -7.38 7.78 14.57
C LYS A 115 -8.78 8.13 14.06
N GLY A 116 -9.06 9.42 13.86
CA GLY A 116 -10.31 9.89 13.27
C GLY A 116 -10.57 9.30 11.88
N ARG A 117 -9.55 9.25 11.00
CA ARG A 117 -9.67 8.59 9.69
C ARG A 117 -9.94 7.09 9.78
N ILE A 118 -9.38 6.39 10.76
CA ILE A 118 -9.65 4.96 10.96
C ILE A 118 -11.12 4.74 11.37
N GLU A 119 -11.64 5.56 12.27
CA GLU A 119 -13.04 5.52 12.70
C GLU A 119 -13.97 5.86 11.52
N GLU A 120 -13.65 6.89 10.75
CA GLU A 120 -14.39 7.29 9.56
C GLU A 120 -14.36 6.22 8.47
N ALA A 121 -13.21 5.58 8.21
CA ALA A 121 -13.11 4.46 7.29
C ALA A 121 -14.03 3.31 7.71
N CYS A 122 -14.07 2.96 9.00
CA CYS A 122 -14.98 1.94 9.51
C CYS A 122 -16.45 2.30 9.26
N ALA A 123 -16.83 3.56 9.51
CA ALA A 123 -18.19 4.04 9.28
C ALA A 123 -18.57 4.04 7.78
N MET A 124 -17.68 4.51 6.92
CA MET A 124 -17.85 4.50 5.46
C MET A 124 -18.06 3.08 4.92
N LEU A 125 -17.24 2.13 5.39
CA LEU A 125 -17.34 0.72 5.00
C LEU A 125 -18.61 0.07 5.53
N ALA A 126 -19.01 0.35 6.77
CA ALA A 126 -20.30 -0.12 7.31
C ALA A 126 -21.48 0.42 6.48
N ALA A 127 -21.37 1.64 5.96
CA ALA A 127 -22.34 2.23 5.03
C ALA A 127 -22.24 1.70 3.59
N GLY A 128 -21.33 0.77 3.29
CA GLY A 128 -21.16 0.16 1.97
C GLY A 128 -20.36 1.00 0.97
N LYS A 129 -19.70 2.08 1.39
CA LYS A 129 -18.78 2.82 0.53
C LYS A 129 -17.58 1.93 0.16
N ARG A 130 -17.02 2.18 -1.02
CA ARG A 130 -15.87 1.43 -1.56
C ARG A 130 -14.60 2.27 -1.69
N SER A 131 -14.68 3.56 -1.34
CA SER A 131 -13.56 4.49 -1.22
C SER A 131 -13.78 5.43 -0.03
N PRO A 132 -12.71 6.00 0.54
CA PRO A 132 -12.82 7.13 1.47
C PRO A 132 -13.42 8.37 0.79
#